data_AF-A0A318ZJ78-F1
#
_entry.id   AF-A0A318ZJ78-F1
#
_cell.length_a   1.000
_cell.length_b   1.000
_cell.length_c   1.000
_cell.angle_alpha   90.00
_cell.angle_beta   90.00
_cell.angle_gamma   90.00
#
_symmetry.space_group_name_H-M   'P 1'
#
loop_
_entity.id
_entity.type
_entity.pdbx_description
1 polymer ?
#
loop_
_entity_poly.entity_id
_entity_poly.type
_entity_poly.pdbx_seq_one_letter_code
_entity_poly.pdbx_strand_id
1 'polypeptide(L)'
;MSNRYEREAEDRYEADNDASPVSGTVYDNSYAHETRSGLRGHIPVQKDEDSYEDPMQPPFSNSDQQLAQDEKEAIDQSNILQGSRLRHAKPSTRNAYNEGPDEDDLPEEVLYGNSGVSSTGGVA
;
A
#
# COMPACT_ATOMS: atom_id res chain seq x y z
N MET A 1 -27.69 53.43 -10.30
CA MET A 1 -28.23 53.14 -8.95
C MET A 1 -29.72 52.89 -9.14
N SER A 2 -30.16 51.63 -9.09
CA SER A 2 -31.57 51.27 -9.32
C SER A 2 -32.46 51.83 -8.22
N ASN A 3 -33.61 52.39 -8.61
CA ASN A 3 -34.58 52.93 -7.66
C ASN A 3 -35.33 51.78 -6.95
N ARG A 4 -36.05 52.08 -5.85
CA ARG A 4 -36.74 51.04 -5.06
C ARG A 4 -37.74 50.25 -5.90
N TYR A 5 -38.46 50.92 -6.80
CA TYR A 5 -39.47 50.31 -7.63
C TYR A 5 -38.88 49.33 -8.66
N GLU A 6 -37.76 49.71 -9.27
CA GLU A 6 -36.99 48.84 -10.17
C GLU A 6 -36.49 47.59 -9.45
N ARG A 7 -36.00 47.75 -8.22
CA ARG A 7 -35.52 46.63 -7.41
C ARG A 7 -36.63 45.63 -7.08
N GLU A 8 -37.79 46.14 -6.63
CA GLU A 8 -38.96 45.30 -6.35
C GLU A 8 -39.52 44.62 -7.60
N ALA A 9 -39.38 45.24 -8.78
CA ALA A 9 -39.78 44.65 -10.05
C ALA A 9 -38.79 43.58 -10.53
N GLU A 10 -37.49 43.80 -10.37
CA GLU A 10 -36.42 42.84 -10.64
C GLU A 10 -36.55 41.61 -9.73
N ASP A 11 -36.75 41.81 -8.42
CA ASP A 11 -36.95 40.73 -7.44
C ASP A 11 -38.15 39.84 -7.79
N ARG A 12 -39.25 40.44 -8.28
CA ARG A 12 -40.45 39.70 -8.72
C ARG A 12 -40.22 38.97 -10.04
N TYR A 13 -39.51 39.61 -10.97
CA TYR A 13 -39.17 38.99 -12.25
C TYR A 13 -38.27 37.78 -12.04
N GLU A 14 -37.27 37.88 -11.16
CA GLU A 14 -36.46 36.73 -10.73
C GLU A 14 -37.31 35.67 -10.04
N ALA A 15 -38.18 36.00 -9.08
CA ALA A 15 -39.01 34.99 -8.43
C ALA A 15 -39.94 34.21 -9.38
N ASP A 16 -40.46 34.87 -10.42
CA ASP A 16 -41.37 34.27 -11.40
C ASP A 16 -40.66 33.58 -12.58
N ASN A 17 -39.40 33.95 -12.89
CA ASN A 17 -38.66 33.48 -14.07
C ASN A 17 -37.34 32.78 -13.74
N ASP A 18 -36.89 32.79 -12.49
CA ASP A 18 -35.78 31.96 -12.03
C ASP A 18 -36.27 30.50 -12.02
N ALA A 19 -36.09 29.85 -13.16
CA ALA A 19 -36.32 28.44 -13.30
C ALA A 19 -35.22 27.69 -12.54
N SER A 20 -35.35 27.58 -11.22
CA SER A 20 -34.58 26.58 -10.50
C SER A 20 -35.39 25.93 -9.39
N PRO A 21 -35.93 24.75 -9.72
CA PRO A 21 -35.53 23.62 -8.90
C PRO A 21 -35.06 22.53 -9.85
N VAL A 22 -33.91 22.74 -10.50
CA VAL A 22 -33.06 21.55 -10.67
C VAL A 22 -32.73 21.17 -9.23
N SER A 23 -33.46 20.18 -8.71
CA SER A 23 -33.06 19.47 -7.50
C SER A 23 -31.56 19.23 -7.66
N GLY A 24 -30.71 19.91 -6.88
CA GLY A 24 -29.26 19.82 -7.03
C GLY A 24 -28.75 18.39 -6.95
N THR A 25 -29.56 17.51 -6.39
CA THR A 25 -29.51 16.05 -6.50
C THR A 25 -30.37 15.55 -7.65
N VAL A 26 -29.74 15.30 -8.80
CA VAL A 26 -30.30 14.45 -9.86
C VAL A 26 -29.76 13.05 -9.61
N TYR A 27 -30.65 12.09 -9.37
CA TYR A 27 -30.28 10.69 -9.22
C TYR A 27 -30.37 9.98 -10.57
N ASP A 28 -29.28 9.35 -10.99
CA ASP A 28 -29.21 8.58 -12.23
C ASP A 28 -28.52 7.23 -11.99
N ASN A 29 -29.31 6.19 -11.76
CA ASN A 29 -28.78 4.83 -11.58
C ASN A 29 -28.60 4.06 -12.90
N SER A 30 -28.62 4.75 -14.04
CA SER A 30 -28.39 4.11 -15.34
C SER A 30 -26.98 3.53 -15.47
N TYR A 31 -26.01 3.93 -14.63
CA TYR A 31 -24.67 3.31 -14.59
C TYR A 31 -24.59 2.11 -13.64
N ALA A 32 -25.50 2.00 -12.67
CA ALA A 32 -25.51 0.95 -11.64
C ALA A 32 -26.11 -0.38 -12.15
N HIS A 33 -25.75 -0.76 -13.38
CA HIS A 33 -26.08 -2.04 -13.98
C HIS A 33 -24.84 -2.65 -14.65
N GLU A 34 -24.71 -3.96 -14.51
CA GLU A 34 -23.66 -4.69 -15.23
C GLU A 34 -24.12 -4.94 -16.67
N THR A 35 -23.33 -4.48 -17.64
CA THR A 35 -23.61 -4.66 -19.08
C THR A 35 -23.33 -6.09 -19.54
N ARG A 36 -22.46 -6.82 -18.84
CA ARG A 36 -22.10 -8.22 -19.15
C ARG A 36 -22.86 -9.20 -18.26
N SER A 37 -23.77 -9.99 -18.86
CA SER A 37 -24.62 -10.94 -18.12
C SER A 37 -23.87 -11.92 -17.19
N GLY A 38 -22.62 -12.26 -17.48
CA GLY A 38 -21.80 -13.16 -16.65
C GLY A 38 -21.11 -12.50 -15.45
N LEU A 39 -21.14 -11.18 -15.34
CA LEU A 39 -20.54 -10.41 -14.23
C LEU A 39 -21.61 -9.81 -13.30
N ARG A 40 -22.89 -10.03 -13.61
CA ARG A 40 -24.01 -9.47 -12.86
C ARG A 40 -24.01 -10.02 -11.43
N GLY A 41 -23.81 -9.14 -10.46
CA GLY A 41 -23.72 -9.50 -9.04
C GLY A 41 -22.31 -9.89 -8.56
N HIS A 42 -21.30 -9.85 -9.42
CA HIS A 42 -19.89 -10.07 -9.05
C HIS A 42 -19.14 -8.76 -8.75
N ILE A 43 -19.51 -7.68 -9.44
CA ILE A 43 -18.93 -6.35 -9.24
C ILE A 43 -19.97 -5.49 -8.51
N PRO A 44 -19.71 -5.08 -7.26
CA PRO A 44 -20.61 -4.17 -6.56
C PRO A 44 -20.50 -2.78 -7.19
N VAL A 45 -21.61 -2.29 -7.74
CA VAL A 45 -21.75 -0.90 -8.19
C VAL A 45 -22.79 -0.26 -7.29
N GLN A 46 -22.39 0.82 -6.62
CA GLN A 46 -23.23 1.54 -5.69
C GLN A 46 -24.11 2.54 -6.45
N LYS A 47 -25.38 2.66 -6.06
CA LYS A 47 -26.31 3.67 -6.61
C LYS A 47 -26.10 5.01 -5.94
N ASP A 48 -26.62 6.07 -6.57
CA ASP A 48 -26.48 7.44 -6.04
C ASP A 48 -27.11 7.60 -4.66
N GLU A 49 -28.23 6.93 -4.40
CA GLU A 49 -28.99 7.03 -3.15
C GLU A 49 -28.59 5.99 -2.10
N ASP A 50 -27.71 5.04 -2.47
CA ASP A 50 -27.27 4.02 -1.52
C ASP A 50 -26.38 4.67 -0.46
N SER A 51 -26.61 4.33 0.81
CA SER A 51 -25.74 4.77 1.91
C SER A 51 -24.31 4.26 1.66
N TYR A 52 -23.34 5.16 1.67
CA TYR A 52 -21.93 4.81 1.60
C TYR A 52 -21.35 4.73 3.00
N GLU A 53 -20.43 3.79 3.18
CA GLU A 53 -19.63 3.72 4.38
C GLU A 53 -18.59 4.85 4.33
N ASP A 54 -18.66 5.78 5.28
CA ASP A 54 -17.65 6.81 5.42
C ASP A 54 -16.38 6.19 6.05
N PRO A 55 -15.25 6.11 5.32
CA PRO A 55 -14.01 5.61 5.90
C PRO A 55 -13.46 6.54 6.99
N MET A 56 -13.94 7.79 7.07
CA MET A 56 -13.57 8.75 8.10
C MET A 56 -14.44 8.57 9.34
N GLN A 57 -13.81 8.09 10.41
CA GLN A 57 -14.43 7.85 11.70
C GLN A 57 -13.76 8.71 12.78
N PRO A 58 -14.09 10.01 12.90
CA PRO A 58 -13.61 10.83 14.01
C PRO A 58 -14.07 10.24 15.36
N PRO A 59 -13.22 10.21 16.41
CA PRO A 59 -11.89 10.81 16.48
C PRO A 59 -10.73 9.90 16.01
N PHE A 60 -11.01 8.68 15.60
CA PHE A 60 -9.99 7.66 15.29
C PHE A 60 -9.28 7.91 13.96
N SER A 61 -9.99 8.43 12.95
CA SER A 61 -9.40 8.84 11.66
C SER A 61 -8.69 10.20 11.76
N ASN A 62 -7.81 10.36 12.75
CA ASN A 62 -7.01 11.56 12.97
C ASN A 62 -5.54 11.30 12.60
N SER A 63 -5.17 11.68 11.38
CA SER A 63 -3.81 11.51 10.86
C SER A 63 -2.76 12.29 11.66
N ASP A 64 -3.13 13.45 12.21
CA ASP A 64 -2.19 14.28 12.99
C ASP A 64 -1.82 13.58 14.30
N GLN A 65 -2.81 12.98 14.96
CA GLN A 65 -2.57 12.19 16.17
C GLN A 65 -1.77 10.91 15.86
N GLN A 66 -2.08 10.24 14.76
CA GLN A 66 -1.34 9.06 14.31
C GLN A 66 0.14 9.40 14.06
N LEU A 67 0.41 10.45 13.28
CA LEU A 67 1.77 10.90 12.99
C LEU A 67 2.53 11.27 14.27
N ALA A 68 1.90 11.99 15.20
CA ALA A 68 2.55 12.36 16.46
C ALA A 68 2.91 11.13 17.32
N GLN A 69 2.09 10.08 17.29
CA GLN A 69 2.41 8.82 17.96
C GLN A 69 3.56 8.09 17.26
N ASP A 70 3.52 8.00 15.94
CA ASP A 70 4.57 7.37 15.14
C ASP A 70 5.93 8.06 15.35
N GLU A 71 5.96 9.40 15.38
CA GLU A 71 7.17 10.18 15.65
C GLU A 71 7.74 9.88 17.04
N LYS A 72 6.85 9.75 18.04
CA LYS A 72 7.25 9.40 19.41
C LYS A 72 7.82 7.99 19.48
N GLU A 73 7.19 7.02 18.82
CA GLU A 73 7.66 5.63 18.77
C GLU A 73 8.98 5.49 18.00
N ALA A 74 9.17 6.27 16.93
CA ALA A 74 10.39 6.25 16.12
C ALA A 74 11.61 6.77 16.88
N ILE A 75 11.43 7.77 17.77
CA ILE A 75 12.51 8.33 18.59
C ILE A 75 12.79 7.49 19.83
N ASP A 76 11.87 6.59 20.22
CA ASP A 76 12.03 5.77 21.41
C ASP A 76 13.16 4.75 21.25
N GLN A 77 14.27 5.02 21.93
CA GLN A 77 15.46 4.17 21.92
C GLN A 77 15.23 2.79 22.54
N SER A 78 14.17 2.60 23.33
CA SER A 78 13.81 1.30 23.89
C SER A 78 13.31 0.31 22.83
N ASN A 79 12.76 0.82 21.73
CA ASN A 79 12.32 0.03 20.57
C ASN A 79 13.49 -0.39 19.66
N ILE A 80 14.67 0.17 19.86
CA ILE A 80 15.89 -0.23 19.12
C ILE A 80 16.37 -1.56 19.68
N LEU A 81 16.78 -2.47 18.78
CA LEU A 81 17.41 -3.73 19.16
C LEU A 81 18.59 -3.48 20.12
N GLN A 82 18.41 -3.87 21.37
CA GLN A 82 19.39 -3.67 22.43
C GLN A 82 20.52 -4.70 22.31
N GLY A 83 21.75 -4.30 22.62
CA GLY A 83 22.93 -5.18 22.62
C GLY A 83 23.74 -5.16 21.32
N SER A 84 24.35 -6.28 20.96
CA SER A 84 25.20 -6.36 19.77
C SER A 84 24.36 -6.48 18.50
N ARG A 85 24.69 -5.64 17.50
CA ARG A 85 24.06 -5.64 16.17
C ARG A 85 24.22 -6.98 15.42
N LEU A 86 25.16 -7.81 15.85
CA LEU A 86 25.59 -9.02 15.18
C LEU A 86 25.17 -10.25 15.97
N ARG A 87 24.64 -11.26 15.28
CA ARG A 87 24.21 -12.53 15.89
C ARG A 87 25.37 -13.44 16.36
N HIS A 88 26.60 -12.92 16.38
CA HIS A 88 27.84 -13.62 16.79
C HIS A 88 27.92 -15.10 16.35
N ALA A 89 27.40 -15.40 15.15
CA ALA A 89 27.34 -16.77 14.66
C ALA A 89 28.78 -17.28 14.54
N LYS A 90 29.09 -18.30 15.34
CA LYS A 90 30.37 -19.00 15.25
C LYS A 90 30.29 -19.98 14.08
N PRO A 91 31.38 -20.18 13.33
CA PRO A 91 31.33 -21.15 12.26
C PRO A 91 31.10 -22.56 12.80
N SER A 92 30.25 -23.32 12.12
CA SER A 92 29.82 -24.66 12.58
C SER A 92 30.85 -25.77 12.33
N THR A 93 31.95 -25.46 11.65
CA THR A 93 33.00 -26.42 11.31
C THR A 93 34.10 -26.41 12.37
N ARG A 94 34.72 -27.56 12.64
CA ARG A 94 35.82 -27.70 13.61
C ARG A 94 37.04 -26.81 13.26
N ASN A 95 37.16 -26.44 11.99
CA ASN A 95 38.26 -25.62 11.46
C ASN A 95 37.87 -24.14 11.26
N ALA A 96 36.69 -23.71 11.74
CA ALA A 96 36.12 -22.37 11.57
C ALA A 96 35.86 -21.97 10.10
N TYR A 97 36.89 -21.90 9.26
CA TYR A 97 36.84 -21.68 7.83
C TYR A 97 37.54 -22.88 7.17
N ASN A 98 36.80 -23.72 6.48
CA ASN A 98 37.38 -24.80 5.67
C ASN A 98 37.03 -24.48 4.23
N GLU A 99 37.97 -23.85 3.52
CA GLU A 99 37.85 -23.51 2.10
C GLU A 99 38.08 -24.74 1.21
N GLY A 100 38.44 -25.88 1.82
CA GLY A 100 38.91 -27.07 1.12
C GLY A 100 40.45 -27.13 1.08
N PRO A 101 41.01 -28.15 0.43
CA PRO A 101 42.43 -28.22 0.11
C PRO A 101 42.84 -27.06 -0.84
N ASP A 102 44.09 -26.59 -0.72
CA ASP A 102 44.64 -25.61 -1.66
C ASP A 102 44.81 -26.23 -3.06
N GLU A 103 44.95 -25.40 -4.10
CA GLU A 103 45.13 -25.89 -5.48
C GLU A 103 46.35 -26.84 -5.61
N ASP A 104 47.41 -26.59 -4.84
CA ASP A 104 48.62 -27.44 -4.79
C ASP A 104 48.40 -28.77 -4.05
N ASP A 105 47.35 -28.87 -3.23
CA ASP A 105 46.96 -30.09 -2.51
C ASP A 105 46.01 -30.97 -3.34
N LEU A 106 45.58 -30.49 -4.51
CA LEU A 106 44.77 -31.28 -5.44
C LEU A 106 45.62 -32.36 -6.11
N PRO A 107 45.07 -33.56 -6.33
CA PRO A 107 45.76 -34.58 -7.09
C PRO A 107 46.08 -34.06 -8.50
N GLU A 108 47.27 -34.38 -9.03
CA GLU A 108 47.76 -33.89 -10.33
C GLU A 108 46.73 -34.08 -11.46
N GLU A 109 45.96 -35.16 -11.41
CA GLU A 109 44.92 -35.46 -12.39
C GLU A 109 43.82 -34.38 -12.45
N VAL A 110 43.47 -33.80 -11.30
CA VAL A 110 42.50 -32.70 -11.17
C VAL A 110 43.16 -31.35 -11.48
N LEU A 111 44.39 -31.12 -10.99
CA LEU A 111 45.14 -29.88 -11.23
C LEU A 111 45.40 -29.61 -12.72
N TYR A 112 45.73 -30.65 -13.49
CA TYR A 112 46.00 -30.55 -14.93
C TYR A 112 44.76 -30.84 -15.81
N GLY A 113 43.59 -31.06 -15.21
CA GLY A 113 42.34 -31.28 -15.96
C GLY A 113 42.33 -32.57 -16.80
N ASN A 114 43.08 -33.58 -16.39
CA ASN A 114 43.22 -34.85 -17.13
C ASN A 114 42.01 -35.78 -16.92
N SER A 115 41.19 -35.53 -15.90
CA SER A 115 39.87 -36.14 -15.77
C SER A 115 38.78 -35.11 -15.43
N GLY A 116 37.67 -35.17 -16.17
CA GLY A 116 36.54 -34.26 -16.03
C GLY A 116 35.57 -34.62 -14.90
N VAL A 117 36.04 -35.32 -13.86
CA VAL A 117 35.20 -35.79 -12.75
C VAL A 117 35.47 -34.96 -11.49
N SER A 118 34.43 -34.28 -10.98
CA SER A 118 34.50 -33.61 -9.68
C SER A 118 34.58 -34.65 -8.57
N SER A 119 35.70 -34.73 -7.85
CA SER A 119 35.89 -35.63 -6.71
C SER A 119 35.19 -35.12 -5.45
N THR A 120 33.89 -34.87 -5.51
CA THR A 120 33.07 -34.75 -4.29
C THR A 120 32.73 -36.15 -3.78
N GLY A 121 33.76 -36.94 -3.45
CA GLY A 121 33.66 -38.24 -2.80
C GLY A 121 33.93 -38.06 -1.31
N GLY A 122 32.88 -38.08 -0.50
CA GLY A 122 32.95 -37.87 0.94
C GLY A 122 33.93 -38.83 1.64
N VAL A 123 34.81 -38.25 2.45
CA VAL A 123 35.64 -38.96 3.42
C VAL A 123 34.74 -39.33 4.60
N ALA A 124 34.57 -40.63 4.84
CA ALA A 124 33.96 -41.19 6.05
C ALA A 124 34.98 -41.24 7.20
#